data_AF-A0A922SL93-F1
#
_entry.id   AF-A0A922SL93-F1
#
_cell.length_a   1.000
_cell.length_b   1.000
_cell.length_c   1.000
_cell.angle_alpha   90.00
_cell.angle_beta   90.00
_cell.angle_gamma   90.00
#
_symmetry.space_group_name_H-M   'P 1'
#
loop_
_entity.id
_entity.type
_entity.pdbx_description
1 polymer ?
#
loop_
_entity_poly.entity_id
_entity_poly.type
_entity_poly.pdbx_seq_one_letter_code
_entity_poly.pdbx_strand_id
1 'polypeptide(L)'
;MIILAPYITPCEFKSDDFVDCIKKQIEIALPKFTLGIPEMDVPSIDPVHLKNIEILGNGLNLTFSEAEMHGLSQAKVTELK
;
A
#
# COMPACT_ATOMS: atom_id res chain seq x y z
N MET A 1 -4.76 24.36 7.63
CA MET A 1 -6.02 23.60 7.48
C MET A 1 -5.64 22.29 6.81
N ILE A 2 -5.66 21.17 7.53
CA ILE A 2 -5.32 19.86 6.95
C ILE A 2 -6.58 19.39 6.22
N ILE A 3 -6.56 19.42 4.88
CA ILE A 3 -7.64 18.89 4.07
C ILE A 3 -7.39 17.39 3.98
N LEU A 4 -8.17 16.61 4.74
CA LEU A 4 -8.16 15.16 4.61
C LEU A 4 -8.71 14.80 3.23
N ALA A 5 -8.12 13.79 2.59
CA ALA A 5 -8.60 13.31 1.32
C ALA A 5 -10.10 12.91 1.44
N PRO A 6 -10.96 13.23 0.45
CA PRO A 6 -12.42 13.12 0.59
C PRO A 6 -12.92 11.69 0.77
N TYR A 7 -12.07 10.70 0.49
CA TYR A 7 -12.36 9.27 0.63
C TYR A 7 -11.93 8.69 1.98
N ILE A 8 -11.29 9.48 2.86
CA ILE A 8 -10.89 9.03 4.21
C ILE A 8 -11.85 9.67 5.21
N THR A 9 -12.50 8.83 6.01
CA THR A 9 -13.30 9.27 7.16
C THR A 9 -12.47 9.14 8.44
N PRO A 10 -12.33 10.20 9.26
CA PRO A 10 -11.64 10.12 10.54
C PRO A 10 -12.24 9.06 11.47
N CYS A 11 -11.38 8.33 12.19
CA CYS A 11 -11.78 7.39 13.22
C CYS A 11 -11.72 8.02 14.62
N GLU A 12 -12.64 7.65 15.50
CA GLU A 12 -12.69 8.15 16.88
C GLU A 12 -11.76 7.32 17.79
N PHE A 13 -10.71 7.95 18.32
CA PHE A 13 -9.63 7.28 19.06
C PHE A 13 -10.07 6.51 20.31
N LYS A 14 -11.16 6.93 20.97
CA LYS A 14 -11.65 6.31 22.22
C LYS A 14 -12.87 5.40 22.01
N SER A 15 -13.24 5.15 20.76
CA SER A 15 -14.34 4.24 20.45
C SER A 15 -13.91 2.78 20.62
N ASP A 16 -14.84 1.92 21.00
CA ASP A 16 -14.60 0.48 21.13
C ASP A 16 -14.27 -0.18 19.77
N ASP A 17 -14.67 0.45 18.65
CA ASP A 17 -14.43 0.00 17.27
C ASP A 17 -13.26 0.72 16.58
N PHE A 18 -12.41 1.44 17.30
CA PHE A 18 -11.32 2.23 16.73
C PHE A 18 -10.43 1.43 15.76
N VAL A 19 -10.03 0.22 16.16
CA VAL A 19 -9.16 -0.66 15.35
C VAL A 19 -9.86 -1.05 14.04
N ASP A 20 -11.13 -1.43 14.10
CA ASP A 20 -11.89 -1.84 12.93
C ASP A 20 -12.16 -0.66 12.00
N CYS A 21 -12.41 0.53 12.56
CA CYS A 21 -12.49 1.76 11.79
C CYS A 21 -11.18 2.00 11.02
N ILE A 22 -10.02 1.93 11.68
CA ILE A 22 -8.73 2.16 11.01
C ILE A 22 -8.48 1.12 9.92
N LYS A 23 -8.72 -0.17 10.18
CA LYS A 23 -8.60 -1.23 9.16
C LYS A 23 -9.46 -0.92 7.93
N LYS A 24 -10.73 -0.54 8.15
CA LYS A 24 -11.64 -0.14 7.07
C LYS A 24 -11.13 1.07 6.29
N GLN A 25 -10.63 2.10 6.98
CA GLN A 25 -10.09 3.28 6.30
C GLN A 25 -8.82 2.98 5.50
N ILE A 26 -7.94 2.09 5.98
CA ILE A 26 -6.78 1.61 5.23
C ILE A 26 -7.23 0.95 3.94
N GLU A 27 -8.20 0.03 4.00
CA GLU A 27 -8.69 -0.68 2.79
C GLU A 27 -9.41 0.24 1.79
N ILE A 28 -10.04 1.31 2.26
CA ILE A 28 -10.64 2.34 1.38
C ILE A 28 -9.56 3.22 0.75
N ALA A 29 -8.55 3.61 1.52
CA ALA A 29 -7.54 4.55 1.10
C ALA A 29 -6.46 3.90 0.20
N LEU A 30 -6.11 2.65 0.46
CA LEU A 30 -4.99 1.96 -0.18
C LEU A 30 -5.09 1.94 -1.72
N PRO A 31 -6.23 1.59 -2.36
CA PRO A 31 -6.35 1.60 -3.82
C PRO A 31 -6.11 2.99 -4.45
N LYS A 32 -6.36 4.07 -3.70
CA LYS A 32 -6.10 5.44 -4.17
C LYS A 32 -4.63 5.81 -3.96
N PHE A 33 -4.08 5.42 -2.82
CA PHE A 33 -2.68 5.65 -2.48
C PHE A 33 -1.73 4.91 -3.44
N THR A 34 -2.10 3.71 -3.89
CA THR A 34 -1.26 2.91 -4.79
C THR A 34 -1.07 3.53 -6.17
N LEU A 35 -1.92 4.48 -6.58
CA LEU A 35 -1.77 5.22 -7.84
C LEU A 35 -0.59 6.22 -7.79
N GLY A 36 -0.05 6.49 -6.61
CA GLY A 36 0.94 7.53 -6.39
C GLY A 36 0.32 8.92 -6.24
N ILE A 37 1.20 9.88 -5.98
CA ILE A 37 0.88 11.31 -5.86
C ILE A 37 1.98 12.07 -6.63
N PRO A 38 1.86 12.18 -7.97
CA PRO A 38 2.91 12.72 -8.82
C PRO A 38 3.34 14.15 -8.46
N GLU A 39 2.42 14.98 -7.96
CA GLU A 39 2.70 16.34 -7.51
C GLU A 39 3.62 16.41 -6.27
N MET A 40 3.83 15.28 -5.59
CA MET A 40 4.72 15.14 -4.44
C MET A 40 5.87 14.16 -4.72
N ASP A 41 6.14 13.85 -5.99
CA ASP A 41 7.14 12.84 -6.40
C ASP A 41 6.91 11.45 -5.79
N VAL A 42 5.66 11.11 -5.49
CA VAL A 42 5.27 9.77 -5.02
C VAL A 42 4.84 8.94 -6.24
N PRO A 43 5.61 7.91 -6.64
CA PRO A 43 5.27 7.09 -7.80
C PRO A 43 4.10 6.14 -7.50
N SER A 44 3.50 5.60 -8.57
CA SER A 44 2.60 4.45 -8.45
C SER A 44 3.35 3.24 -7.88
N ILE A 45 2.67 2.48 -7.03
CA ILE A 45 3.16 1.24 -6.43
C ILE A 45 2.22 0.06 -6.72
N ASP A 46 1.29 0.21 -7.66
CA ASP A 46 0.52 -0.89 -8.22
C ASP A 46 0.16 -0.58 -9.70
N PRO A 47 0.94 -1.06 -10.68
CA PRO A 47 2.08 -1.96 -10.51
C PRO A 47 3.34 -1.26 -9.95
N VAL A 48 4.16 -2.01 -9.21
CA VAL A 48 5.55 -1.64 -8.92
C VAL A 48 6.43 -2.14 -10.07
N HIS A 49 7.16 -1.23 -10.70
CA HIS A 49 8.15 -1.58 -11.73
C HIS A 49 9.53 -1.77 -11.09
N LEU A 50 10.06 -2.99 -11.15
CA LEU A 50 11.34 -3.38 -10.57
C LEU A 50 12.33 -3.78 -11.68
N LYS A 51 13.41 -3.00 -11.80
CA LYS A 51 14.41 -3.21 -12.86
C LYS A 51 15.16 -4.52 -12.73
N ASN A 52 15.70 -4.81 -11.53
CA ASN A 52 16.42 -6.03 -11.24
C ASN A 52 16.06 -6.51 -9.83
N ILE A 53 15.60 -7.75 -9.73
CA ILE A 53 15.39 -8.46 -8.47
C ILE A 53 16.38 -9.62 -8.45
N GLU A 54 17.29 -9.60 -7.50
CA GLU A 54 18.26 -10.68 -7.29
C GLU A 54 17.88 -11.45 -6.02
N ILE A 55 17.67 -12.76 -6.17
CA ILE A 55 17.43 -13.67 -5.07
C ILE A 55 18.62 -14.62 -5.01
N LEU A 56 19.44 -14.45 -3.98
CA LEU A 56 20.63 -15.28 -3.75
C LEU A 56 20.26 -16.47 -2.85
N GLY A 57 20.38 -17.67 -3.39
CA GLY A 57 20.09 -18.91 -2.69
C GLY A 57 21.32 -19.78 -2.52
N ASN A 58 21.24 -20.76 -1.62
CA ASN A 58 22.31 -21.75 -1.44
C ASN A 58 22.28 -22.77 -2.59
N GLY A 59 23.02 -22.48 -3.67
CA GLY A 59 23.16 -23.36 -4.84
C GLY A 59 22.34 -22.95 -6.06
N LEU A 60 21.52 -21.90 -5.96
CA LEU A 60 20.78 -21.31 -7.08
C LEU A 60 20.58 -19.82 -6.83
N ASN A 61 21.02 -19.00 -7.78
CA ASN A 61 20.73 -17.58 -7.83
C ASN A 61 19.69 -17.31 -8.90
N LEU A 62 18.70 -16.49 -8.59
CA LEU A 62 17.67 -16.06 -9.51
C LEU A 62 17.80 -14.56 -9.77
N THR A 63 17.66 -14.17 -11.03
CA THR A 63 17.56 -12.77 -11.44
C THR A 63 16.29 -12.59 -12.26
N PHE A 64 15.46 -11.65 -11.83
CA PHE A 64 14.29 -11.20 -12.57
C PHE A 64 14.55 -9.77 -13.04
N SER A 65 14.42 -9.52 -14.33
CA SER A 65 14.63 -8.20 -14.93
C SER A 65 13.30 -7.65 -15.47
N GLU A 66 13.12 -6.34 -15.35
CA GLU A 66 11.93 -5.62 -15.83
C GLU A 66 10.62 -6.25 -15.32
N ALA A 67 10.57 -6.56 -14.03
CA ALA A 67 9.43 -7.19 -13.39
C ALA A 67 8.36 -6.15 -13.01
N GLU A 68 7.10 -6.54 -13.15
CA GLU A 68 5.95 -5.79 -12.65
C GLU A 68 5.27 -6.57 -11.51
N MET A 69 5.16 -5.95 -10.35
CA MET A 69 4.41 -6.52 -9.23
C MET A 69 3.06 -5.85 -9.11
N HIS A 70 2.00 -6.66 -9.11
CA HIS A 70 0.61 -6.22 -9.06
C HIS A 70 -0.09 -6.68 -7.78
N GLY A 71 -1.16 -5.99 -7.39
CA GLY A 71 -2.14 -6.47 -6.39
C GLY A 71 -2.09 -5.78 -5.03
N LEU A 72 -1.19 -4.80 -4.84
CA LEU A 72 -1.09 -4.05 -3.60
C LEU A 72 -2.38 -3.27 -3.28
N SER A 73 -3.07 -2.77 -4.31
CA SER A 73 -4.37 -2.08 -4.23
C SER A 73 -5.48 -2.96 -3.68
N GLN A 74 -5.31 -4.28 -3.68
CA GLN A 74 -6.30 -5.26 -3.22
C GLN A 74 -5.92 -5.89 -1.88
N ALA A 75 -4.83 -5.44 -1.24
CA ALA A 75 -4.38 -6.00 0.02
C ALA A 75 -5.42 -5.83 1.13
N LYS A 76 -5.44 -6.80 2.04
CA LYS A 76 -6.34 -6.84 3.20
C LYS A 76 -5.55 -6.72 4.49
N VAL A 77 -6.12 -6.00 5.45
CA VAL A 77 -5.47 -5.85 6.76
C VAL A 77 -5.81 -7.07 7.62
N THR A 78 -4.83 -7.94 7.83
CA THR A 78 -5.00 -9.13 8.68
C THR A 78 -4.90 -8.76 10.16
N GLU A 79 -3.87 -8.01 10.53
CA GLU A 79 -3.60 -7.59 11.90
C GLU A 79 -3.21 -6.10 11.94
N LEU A 80 -3.66 -5.41 12.99
CA LEU A 80 -3.29 -4.04 13.30
C LEU A 80 -2.94 -4.00 14.79
N LYS A 81 -1.71 -3.60 15.11
CA LYS A 81 -1.16 -3.57 16.47
C LYS A 81 -1.18 -2.15 17.04
#